data_AF-A0A2G1XY17-F1
#
_entry.id   AF-A0A2G1XY17-F1
#
_cell.length_a   1.000
_cell.length_b   1.000
_cell.length_c   1.000
_cell.angle_alpha   90.00
_cell.angle_beta   90.00
_cell.angle_gamma   90.00
#
_symmetry.space_group_name_H-M   'P 1'
#
loop_
_entity.id
_entity.type
_entity.pdbx_description
1 polymer ?
#
loop_
_entity_poly.entity_id
_entity_poly.type
_entity_poly.pdbx_seq_one_letter_code
_entity_poly.pdbx_strand_id
1 'polypeptide(L)'
;MNLLKKLFAKKQPEIQKEDGTFKTTGEIITEVTDGNNLVNGKPTYEYVESEKNNLEIMKKCCEAEIKTLEIAGIVPAPYYFERVAIILRKEKNYKQEIEYCSSYISIINKYYSNIHNSNIADVRKGPRYQSIVKRLKKAKTLEAKV
;
A
#
# COMPACT_ATOMS: atom_id res chain seq x y z
N MET A 1 25.21 -3.60 -33.19
CA MET A 1 25.32 -3.42 -31.72
C MET A 1 23.96 -3.58 -31.06
N ASN A 2 23.84 -4.64 -30.25
CA ASN A 2 23.12 -4.69 -28.99
C ASN A 2 21.56 -4.70 -28.99
N LEU A 3 20.96 -5.72 -29.62
CA LEU A 3 19.55 -6.09 -29.44
C LEU A 3 19.21 -6.41 -27.96
N LEU A 4 20.19 -6.98 -27.24
CA LEU A 4 20.10 -7.27 -25.80
C LEU A 4 20.03 -6.00 -24.93
N LYS A 5 20.69 -4.89 -25.31
CA LYS A 5 20.57 -3.61 -24.56
C LYS A 5 19.14 -3.05 -24.58
N LYS A 6 18.35 -3.29 -25.64
CA LYS A 6 16.95 -2.86 -25.72
C LYS A 6 16.03 -3.69 -24.83
N LEU A 7 16.32 -4.99 -24.65
CA LEU A 7 15.56 -5.89 -23.78
C LEU A 7 15.80 -5.62 -22.29
N PHE A 8 16.95 -5.02 -21.93
CA PHE A 8 17.31 -4.68 -20.54
C PHE A 8 17.24 -3.19 -20.22
N ALA A 9 16.83 -2.34 -21.16
CA ALA A 9 16.57 -0.95 -20.87
C ALA A 9 15.26 -0.84 -20.08
N LYS A 10 15.33 -0.75 -18.74
CA LYS A 10 14.21 -0.21 -17.94
C LYS A 10 13.85 1.14 -18.56
N LYS A 11 12.75 1.19 -19.32
CA LYS A 11 12.28 2.42 -19.96
C LYS A 11 12.03 3.41 -18.83
N GLN A 12 12.77 4.53 -18.83
CA GLN A 12 12.48 5.59 -17.88
C GLN A 12 11.05 6.07 -18.17
N PRO A 13 10.21 6.25 -17.13
CA PRO A 13 8.83 6.64 -17.35
C PRO A 13 8.80 8.00 -18.05
N GLU A 14 8.03 8.10 -19.12
CA GLU A 14 7.91 9.36 -19.87
C GLU A 14 7.10 10.35 -19.04
N ILE A 15 7.62 11.56 -18.80
CA ILE A 15 6.98 12.56 -17.93
C ILE A 15 5.81 13.27 -18.66
N GLN A 16 5.84 13.25 -20.00
CA GLN A 16 4.81 13.85 -20.85
C GLN A 16 3.96 12.76 -21.51
N LYS A 17 2.72 13.11 -21.84
CA LYS A 17 1.81 12.34 -22.67
C LYS A 17 2.05 12.66 -24.15
N GLU A 18 1.47 11.88 -25.05
CA GLU A 18 1.57 12.09 -26.50
C GLU A 18 1.01 13.46 -26.95
N ASP A 19 0.06 14.01 -26.20
CA ASP A 19 -0.53 15.34 -26.44
C ASP A 19 0.29 16.51 -25.87
N GLY A 20 1.47 16.24 -25.29
CA GLY A 20 2.35 17.23 -24.68
C GLY A 20 1.99 17.66 -23.26
N THR A 21 0.92 17.12 -22.67
CA THR A 21 0.56 17.38 -21.26
C THR A 21 1.41 16.55 -20.30
N PHE A 22 1.51 16.98 -19.03
CA PHE A 22 2.24 16.23 -18.01
C PHE A 22 1.42 15.06 -17.45
N LYS A 23 2.09 13.93 -17.22
CA LYS A 23 1.51 12.82 -16.48
C LYS A 23 1.32 13.18 -15.01
N THR A 24 0.21 12.73 -14.45
CA THR A 24 -0.03 12.76 -13.00
C THR A 24 0.93 11.80 -12.30
N THR A 25 1.18 12.02 -11.01
CA THR A 25 1.95 11.08 -10.19
C THR A 25 1.36 9.66 -10.25
N GLY A 26 0.03 9.55 -10.31
CA GLY A 26 -0.65 8.26 -10.45
C GLY A 26 -0.31 7.54 -11.75
N GLU A 27 -0.34 8.25 -12.88
CA GLU A 27 0.03 7.69 -14.19
C GLU A 27 1.51 7.25 -14.22
N ILE A 28 2.41 8.04 -13.62
CA ILE A 28 3.84 7.69 -13.52
C ILE A 28 4.03 6.43 -12.66
N ILE A 29 3.36 6.33 -11.51
CA ILE A 29 3.45 5.14 -10.65
C ILE A 29 2.92 3.91 -11.39
N THR A 30 1.81 4.04 -12.11
CA THR A 30 1.24 2.94 -12.90
C THR A 30 2.22 2.45 -13.96
N GLU A 31 2.90 3.35 -14.67
CA GLU A 31 3.92 2.99 -15.66
C GLU A 31 5.14 2.32 -15.00
N VAL A 32 5.65 2.89 -13.90
CA VAL A 32 6.80 2.33 -13.16
C VAL A 32 6.50 0.94 -12.58
N THR A 33 5.26 0.73 -12.16
CA THR A 33 4.82 -0.54 -11.57
C THR A 33 4.25 -1.52 -12.60
N ASP A 34 4.26 -1.18 -13.90
CA ASP A 34 3.65 -1.99 -14.96
C ASP A 34 2.20 -2.41 -14.61
N GLY A 35 1.44 -1.47 -14.04
CA GLY A 35 0.06 -1.69 -13.59
C GLY A 35 -0.11 -2.49 -12.30
N ASN A 36 0.95 -2.94 -11.64
CA ASN A 36 0.86 -3.72 -10.39
C ASN A 36 0.31 -2.91 -9.19
N ASN A 37 0.22 -1.58 -9.31
CA ASN A 37 -0.45 -0.70 -8.36
C ASN A 37 -1.98 -0.61 -8.54
N LEU A 38 -2.54 -1.24 -9.59
CA LEU A 38 -3.96 -1.18 -9.90
C LEU A 38 -4.71 -2.39 -9.31
N VAL A 39 -5.93 -2.15 -8.87
CA VAL A 39 -6.90 -3.19 -8.50
C VAL A 39 -7.99 -3.19 -9.56
N ASN A 40 -8.22 -4.33 -10.22
CA ASN A 40 -9.18 -4.46 -11.33
C ASN A 40 -9.05 -3.35 -12.40
N GLY A 41 -7.82 -2.96 -12.72
CA GLY A 41 -7.53 -1.91 -13.71
C GLY A 41 -7.74 -0.47 -13.23
N LYS A 42 -8.04 -0.26 -11.94
CA LYS A 42 -8.28 1.06 -11.36
C LYS A 42 -7.30 1.38 -10.22
N PRO A 43 -6.93 2.66 -10.04
CA PRO A 43 -6.16 3.09 -8.89
C PRO A 43 -6.87 2.79 -7.56
N THR A 44 -6.10 2.50 -6.50
CA THR A 44 -6.65 2.12 -5.19
C THR A 44 -7.61 3.17 -4.62
N TYR A 45 -7.34 4.46 -4.86
CA TYR A 45 -8.14 5.57 -4.30
C TYR A 45 -9.60 5.60 -4.81
N GLU A 46 -9.88 5.03 -5.98
CA GLU A 46 -11.26 4.99 -6.51
C GLU A 46 -12.18 4.09 -5.68
N TYR A 47 -11.62 3.17 -4.89
CA TYR A 47 -12.36 2.25 -4.03
C TYR A 47 -12.68 2.82 -2.64
N VAL A 48 -12.15 4.01 -2.31
CA VAL A 48 -12.24 4.60 -0.97
C VAL A 48 -13.68 4.90 -0.56
N GLU A 49 -14.56 5.26 -1.49
CA GLU A 49 -15.96 5.58 -1.16
C GLU A 49 -16.95 4.46 -1.48
N SER A 50 -16.83 3.85 -2.67
CA SER A 50 -17.76 2.82 -3.16
C SER A 50 -17.56 1.48 -2.47
N GLU A 51 -16.32 1.06 -2.24
CA GLU A 51 -15.97 -0.31 -1.84
C GLU A 51 -15.29 -0.40 -0.47
N LYS A 52 -15.32 0.65 0.35
CA LYS A 52 -14.63 0.69 1.66
C LYS A 52 -15.03 -0.41 2.64
N ASN A 53 -16.20 -1.02 2.46
CA ASN A 53 -16.71 -2.10 3.30
C ASN A 53 -16.53 -3.49 2.66
N ASN A 54 -16.00 -3.57 1.43
CA ASN A 54 -15.74 -4.82 0.73
C ASN A 54 -14.36 -5.37 1.15
N LEU A 55 -14.35 -6.45 1.93
CA LEU A 55 -13.12 -7.02 2.47
C LEU A 55 -12.15 -7.43 1.36
N GLU A 56 -12.64 -8.09 0.32
CA GLU A 56 -11.79 -8.61 -0.76
C GLU A 56 -11.12 -7.48 -1.52
N ILE A 57 -11.87 -6.43 -1.86
CA ILE A 57 -11.30 -5.25 -2.54
C ILE A 57 -10.29 -4.53 -1.65
N MET A 58 -10.56 -4.36 -0.35
CA MET A 58 -9.61 -3.71 0.56
C MET A 58 -8.33 -4.53 0.75
N LYS A 59 -8.41 -5.87 0.73
CA LYS A 59 -7.23 -6.75 0.73
C LYS A 59 -6.40 -6.60 -0.54
N LYS A 60 -7.04 -6.62 -1.71
CA LYS A 60 -6.37 -6.34 -3.00
C LYS A 60 -5.70 -4.96 -3.02
N CYS A 61 -6.34 -3.95 -2.41
CA CYS A 61 -5.71 -2.64 -2.25
C CYS A 61 -4.45 -2.70 -1.35
N CYS A 62 -4.46 -3.47 -0.27
CA CYS A 62 -3.26 -3.67 0.56
C CYS A 62 -2.12 -4.30 -0.25
N GLU A 63 -2.41 -5.30 -1.08
CA GLU A 63 -1.43 -5.96 -1.96
C GLU A 63 -0.84 -4.98 -2.98
N ALA A 64 -1.68 -4.17 -3.63
CA ALA A 64 -1.25 -3.14 -4.58
C ALA A 64 -0.34 -2.09 -3.93
N GLU A 65 -0.62 -1.66 -2.69
CA GLU A 65 0.23 -0.74 -1.95
C GLU A 65 1.59 -1.37 -1.60
N ILE A 66 1.63 -2.65 -1.24
CA ILE A 66 2.87 -3.39 -0.98
C ILE A 66 3.70 -3.49 -2.28
N LYS A 67 3.06 -3.84 -3.41
CA LYS A 67 3.72 -3.88 -4.72
C LYS A 67 4.30 -2.51 -5.10
N THR A 68 3.57 -1.44 -4.82
CA THR A 68 4.04 -0.08 -5.07
C THR A 68 5.28 0.24 -4.25
N LEU A 69 5.35 -0.19 -2.99
CA LEU A 69 6.56 -0.08 -2.18
C LEU A 69 7.72 -0.89 -2.76
N GLU A 70 7.49 -2.14 -3.12
CA GLU A 70 8.53 -3.04 -3.64
C GLU A 70 9.17 -2.51 -4.95
N ILE A 71 8.36 -1.93 -5.83
CA ILE A 71 8.79 -1.55 -7.17
C ILE A 71 9.20 -0.08 -7.23
N ALA A 72 8.40 0.82 -6.65
CA ALA A 72 8.59 2.27 -6.74
C ALA A 72 9.16 2.89 -5.46
N GLY A 73 9.31 2.14 -4.37
CA GLY A 73 9.84 2.65 -3.10
C GLY A 73 8.89 3.59 -2.36
N ILE A 74 7.62 3.64 -2.74
CA ILE A 74 6.63 4.54 -2.13
C ILE A 74 5.99 3.86 -0.92
N VAL A 75 5.91 4.59 0.18
CA VAL A 75 5.34 4.07 1.44
C VAL A 75 3.88 3.68 1.26
N PRO A 76 3.48 2.46 1.66
CA PRO A 76 2.08 2.02 1.61
C PRO A 76 1.16 2.94 2.43
N ALA A 77 0.02 3.30 1.86
CA ALA A 77 -0.97 4.09 2.58
C ALA A 77 -1.62 3.26 3.72
N PRO A 78 -1.71 3.80 4.95
CA PRO A 78 -2.31 3.07 6.08
C PRO A 78 -3.81 2.84 5.94
N TYR A 79 -4.49 3.55 5.03
CA TYR A 79 -5.94 3.53 4.90
C TYR A 79 -6.50 2.12 4.69
N TYR A 80 -6.01 1.40 3.67
CA TYR A 80 -6.58 0.10 3.30
C TYR A 80 -6.33 -0.95 4.39
N PHE A 81 -5.15 -0.95 5.01
CA PHE A 81 -4.84 -1.83 6.14
C PHE A 81 -5.75 -1.57 7.35
N GLU A 82 -6.01 -0.30 7.67
CA GLU A 82 -6.95 0.06 8.72
C GLU A 82 -8.37 -0.40 8.38
N ARG A 83 -8.80 -0.27 7.12
CA ARG A 83 -10.12 -0.73 6.65
C ARG A 83 -10.26 -2.25 6.74
N VAL A 84 -9.27 -3.01 6.28
CA VAL A 84 -9.25 -4.48 6.41
C VAL A 84 -9.37 -4.88 7.89
N ALA A 85 -8.59 -4.25 8.78
CA ALA A 85 -8.66 -4.51 10.21
C ALA A 85 -10.04 -4.18 10.83
N ILE A 86 -10.70 -3.10 10.39
CA ILE A 86 -12.06 -2.76 10.82
C ILE A 86 -13.05 -3.84 10.42
N ILE A 87 -13.00 -4.30 9.17
CA ILE A 87 -13.96 -5.29 8.64
C ILE A 87 -13.77 -6.63 9.35
N LEU A 88 -12.52 -7.13 9.43
CA LEU A 88 -12.19 -8.38 10.11
C LEU A 88 -12.62 -8.39 11.58
N ARG A 89 -12.50 -7.26 12.28
CA ARG A 89 -13.00 -7.12 13.65
C ARG A 89 -14.52 -7.30 13.74
N LYS A 90 -15.28 -6.74 12.80
CA LYS A 90 -16.74 -6.91 12.76
C LYS A 90 -17.13 -8.37 12.56
N GLU A 91 -16.33 -9.10 11.76
CA GLU A 91 -16.47 -10.54 11.53
C GLU A 91 -15.90 -11.41 12.66
N LYS A 92 -15.36 -10.80 13.73
CA LYS A 92 -14.65 -11.48 14.84
C LYS A 92 -13.46 -12.34 14.39
N ASN A 93 -12.90 -12.05 13.22
CA ASN A 93 -11.71 -12.73 12.70
C ASN A 93 -10.43 -12.04 13.21
N TYR A 94 -10.15 -12.18 14.50
CA TYR A 94 -9.05 -11.48 15.14
C TYR A 94 -7.68 -12.00 14.68
N LYS A 95 -7.57 -13.28 14.31
CA LYS A 95 -6.37 -13.85 13.69
C LYS A 95 -5.93 -13.09 12.44
N GLN A 96 -6.82 -12.89 11.47
CA GLN A 96 -6.48 -12.11 10.27
C GLN A 96 -6.30 -10.62 10.58
N GLU A 97 -7.05 -10.06 11.54
CA GLU A 97 -6.84 -8.67 11.97
C GLU A 97 -5.40 -8.47 12.48
N ILE A 98 -4.90 -9.40 13.30
CA ILE A 98 -3.53 -9.42 13.82
C ILE A 98 -2.53 -9.51 12.68
N GLU A 99 -2.76 -10.39 11.71
CA GLU A 99 -1.88 -10.60 10.56
C GLU A 99 -1.69 -9.31 9.74
N TYR A 100 -2.79 -8.69 9.29
CA TYR A 100 -2.73 -7.47 8.48
C TYR A 100 -2.12 -6.29 9.26
N CYS A 101 -2.50 -6.12 10.53
CA CYS A 101 -1.94 -5.04 11.34
C CYS A 101 -0.44 -5.24 11.62
N SER A 102 -0.03 -6.47 11.93
CA SER A 102 1.38 -6.80 12.20
C SER A 102 2.24 -6.67 10.95
N SER A 103 1.73 -7.16 9.82
CA SER A 103 2.40 -7.07 8.52
C SER A 103 2.65 -5.60 8.14
N TYR A 104 1.62 -4.76 8.21
CA TYR A 104 1.78 -3.33 7.93
C TYR A 104 2.82 -2.66 8.83
N ILE A 105 2.74 -2.87 10.14
CA ILE A 105 3.70 -2.31 11.10
C ILE A 105 5.13 -2.78 10.78
N SER A 106 5.30 -4.07 10.44
CA SER A 106 6.60 -4.63 10.08
C SER A 106 7.18 -3.97 8.83
N ILE A 107 6.36 -3.83 7.77
CA ILE A 107 6.75 -3.19 6.50
C ILE A 107 7.19 -1.74 6.74
N ILE A 108 6.40 -0.97 7.48
CA ILE A 108 6.70 0.44 7.77
C ILE A 108 7.95 0.57 8.63
N ASN A 109 8.11 -0.26 9.66
CA ASN A 109 9.33 -0.24 10.48
C ASN A 109 10.57 -0.58 9.65
N LYS A 110 10.50 -1.62 8.80
CA LYS A 110 11.60 -1.98 7.89
C LYS A 110 11.95 -0.84 6.95
N TYR A 111 10.95 -0.15 6.39
CA TYR A 111 11.18 1.00 5.51
C TYR A 111 11.95 2.12 6.22
N TYR A 112 11.49 2.57 7.39
CA TYR A 112 12.14 3.67 8.11
C TYR A 112 13.44 3.28 8.83
N SER A 113 13.66 2.00 9.15
CA SER A 113 14.96 1.54 9.67
C SER A 113 16.09 1.70 8.64
N ASN A 114 15.76 1.70 7.35
CA ASN A 114 16.72 1.82 6.26
C ASN A 114 16.89 3.27 5.75
N ILE A 115 16.16 4.23 6.34
CA ILE A 115 16.20 5.64 5.93
C ILE A 115 16.91 6.45 6.99
N HIS A 116 18.06 7.00 6.64
CA HIS A 116 18.88 7.85 7.51
C HIS A 116 18.52 9.34 7.43
N ASN A 117 17.54 9.73 6.59
CA ASN A 117 17.27 11.12 6.25
C ASN A 117 16.00 11.66 6.93
N SER A 118 16.13 12.75 7.67
CA SER A 118 15.07 13.32 8.54
C SER A 118 13.96 14.08 7.81
N ASN A 119 14.12 14.32 6.50
CA ASN A 119 13.24 15.22 5.73
C ASN A 119 12.05 14.51 5.06
N ILE A 120 11.87 13.22 5.27
CA ILE A 120 10.73 12.45 4.73
C ILE A 120 9.61 12.43 5.78
N ALA A 121 8.37 12.66 5.33
CA ALA A 121 7.20 12.52 6.19
C ALA A 121 7.14 11.11 6.81
N ASP A 122 7.02 11.04 8.13
CA ASP A 122 6.97 9.79 8.87
C ASP A 122 5.52 9.35 9.09
N VAL A 123 5.05 8.38 8.30
CA VAL A 123 3.66 7.89 8.40
C VAL A 123 3.36 7.29 9.78
N ARG A 124 4.38 6.90 10.55
CA ARG A 124 4.23 6.39 11.92
C ARG A 124 3.69 7.45 12.88
N LYS A 125 3.94 8.73 12.59
CA LYS A 125 3.40 9.86 13.36
C LYS A 125 1.94 10.17 13.01
N GLY A 126 1.42 9.59 11.93
CA GLY A 126 0.05 9.82 11.46
C GLY A 126 -1.02 9.09 12.30
N PRO A 127 -2.26 9.63 12.34
CA PRO A 127 -3.34 9.08 13.16
C PRO A 127 -3.74 7.65 12.75
N ARG A 128 -3.71 7.33 11.46
CA ARG A 128 -4.08 6.00 10.94
C ARG A 128 -3.08 4.92 11.34
N TYR A 129 -1.79 5.21 11.31
CA TYR A 129 -0.77 4.28 11.81
C TYR A 129 -1.00 3.99 13.31
N GLN A 130 -1.24 5.04 14.10
CA GLN A 130 -1.53 4.89 15.54
C GLN A 130 -2.81 4.09 15.79
N SER A 131 -3.83 4.24 14.93
CA SER A 131 -5.04 3.42 14.95
C SER A 131 -4.73 1.94 14.71
N ILE A 132 -3.90 1.60 13.72
CA ILE A 132 -3.47 0.22 13.43
C ILE A 132 -2.72 -0.39 14.63
N VAL A 133 -1.80 0.35 15.26
CA VAL A 133 -1.09 -0.11 16.46
C VAL A 133 -2.05 -0.42 17.60
N LYS A 134 -3.03 0.47 17.86
CA LYS A 134 -4.06 0.25 18.90
C LYS A 134 -4.93 -0.96 18.58
N ARG A 135 -5.31 -1.14 17.31
CA ARG A 135 -6.09 -2.30 16.83
C ARG A 135 -5.37 -3.61 17.06
N LEU A 136 -4.08 -3.67 16.69
CA LEU A 136 -3.24 -4.85 16.91
C LEU A 136 -3.22 -5.27 18.39
N LYS A 137 -2.95 -4.32 19.29
CA LYS A 137 -2.94 -4.59 20.74
C LYS A 137 -4.28 -5.19 21.19
N LYS A 138 -5.38 -4.56 20.77
CA LYS A 138 -6.72 -5.04 21.14
C LYS A 138 -7.06 -6.39 20.50
N ALA A 139 -6.63 -6.65 19.27
CA ALA A 139 -6.89 -7.89 18.54
C ALA A 139 -6.22 -9.07 19.23
N LYS A 140 -4.96 -8.91 19.64
CA LYS A 140 -4.24 -9.90 20.45
C LYS A 140 -4.96 -10.23 21.76
N THR A 141 -5.49 -9.22 22.45
CA THR A 141 -6.29 -9.44 23.68
C THR A 141 -7.62 -10.15 23.41
N LEU A 142 -8.23 -9.94 22.25
CA LEU A 142 -9.50 -10.59 21.90
C LEU A 142 -9.28 -12.04 21.46
N GLU A 143 -8.28 -12.29 20.62
CA GLU A 143 -7.89 -13.65 20.18
C GLU A 143 -7.54 -14.55 21.36
N ALA A 144 -6.81 -14.03 22.36
CA ALA A 144 -6.46 -14.80 23.56
C ALA A 144 -7.65 -15.15 24.48
N LYS A 145 -8.85 -14.64 24.19
CA LYS A 145 -10.09 -14.93 24.93
C LYS A 145 -11.02 -15.88 24.18
N VAL A 146 -10.70 -16.22 22.93
CA VAL A 146 -11.42 -17.19 22.09
C VAL A 146 -10.79 -18.56 22.31
#